data_AF-A0A227J1E5-F1
#
_entry.id   AF-A0A227J1E5-F1
#
_cell.length_a   1.000
_cell.length_b   1.000
_cell.length_c   1.000
_cell.angle_alpha   90.00
_cell.angle_beta   90.00
_cell.angle_gamma   90.00
#
_symmetry.space_group_name_H-M   'P 1'
#
loop_
_entity.id
_entity.type
_entity.pdbx_description
1 polymer ?
#
loop_
_entity_poly.entity_id
_entity_poly.type
_entity_poly.pdbx_seq_one_letter_code
_entity_poly.pdbx_strand_id
1 'polypeptide(L)'
;ADKRVYATRDITATVDNISLITASILSKKLAAGLESLVMDVKVGSGAFMPTYEASEELAKSIVAVANGAGTKTTAILTDMNQVLASSAGNAVEVREAV
;
A
#
# COMPACT_ATOMS: atom_id res chain seq x y z
N ALA A 1 -0.15 -3.34 18.25
CA ALA A 1 1.29 -3.55 18.06
C ALA A 1 1.83 -2.71 16.90
N ASP A 2 1.25 -2.86 15.69
CA ASP A 2 1.65 -2.12 14.47
C ASP A 2 1.83 -0.60 14.66
N LYS A 3 0.87 0.09 15.30
CA LYS A 3 0.96 1.55 15.57
C LYS A 3 2.26 1.99 16.26
N ARG A 4 2.75 1.22 17.23
CA ARG A 4 4.00 1.53 17.96
C ARG A 4 5.23 1.26 17.09
N VAL A 5 5.22 0.14 16.36
CA VAL A 5 6.32 -0.25 15.46
C VAL A 5 6.44 0.74 14.30
N TYR A 6 5.32 1.12 13.67
CA TYR A 6 5.30 2.11 12.60
C TYR A 6 5.82 3.48 13.06
N ALA A 7 5.36 3.98 14.20
CA ALA A 7 5.80 5.27 14.75
C ALA A 7 7.31 5.30 15.03
N THR A 8 7.90 4.19 15.48
CA THR A 8 9.35 4.10 15.66
C THR A 8 10.10 4.03 14.32
N ARG A 9 9.56 3.32 13.33
CA ARG A 9 10.16 3.22 11.99
C ARG A 9 10.20 4.57 11.28
N ASP A 10 9.12 5.35 11.42
CA ASP A 10 8.95 6.67 10.82
C ASP A 10 10.05 7.67 11.24
N ILE A 11 10.55 7.55 12.47
CA ILE A 11 11.60 8.42 13.02
C ILE A 11 13.02 7.82 12.97
N THR A 12 13.17 6.61 12.41
CA THR A 12 14.48 5.88 12.38
C THR A 12 14.96 5.55 10.97
N ALA A 13 14.30 6.04 9.93
CA ALA A 13 14.62 5.73 8.53
C ALA A 13 14.63 4.21 8.21
N THR A 14 13.91 3.40 8.99
CA THR A 14 13.73 1.95 8.74
C THR A 14 12.37 1.63 8.08
N VAL A 15 11.78 2.66 7.48
CA VAL A 15 10.51 2.55 6.76
C VAL A 15 10.69 1.75 5.46
N ASP A 16 11.85 1.80 4.83
CA ASP A 16 12.13 1.23 3.49
C ASP A 16 12.44 -0.28 3.50
N ASN A 17 11.74 -1.05 4.34
CA ASN A 17 11.87 -2.50 4.37
C ASN A 17 10.56 -3.15 3.92
N ILE A 18 10.58 -3.81 2.75
CA ILE A 18 9.40 -4.42 2.11
C ILE A 18 8.66 -5.35 3.07
N SER A 19 9.37 -6.24 3.77
CA SER A 19 8.76 -7.20 4.69
C SER A 19 7.99 -6.51 5.83
N LEU A 20 8.55 -5.42 6.37
CA LEU A 20 7.90 -4.66 7.44
C LEU A 20 6.76 -3.77 6.91
N ILE A 21 6.84 -3.26 5.68
CA ILE A 21 5.74 -2.54 5.01
C ILE A 21 4.56 -3.50 4.79
N THR A 22 4.81 -4.67 4.20
CA THR A 22 3.82 -5.72 3.97
C THR A 22 3.13 -6.12 5.27
N ALA A 23 3.89 -6.40 6.32
CA ALA A 23 3.34 -6.75 7.63
C ALA A 23 2.46 -5.63 8.21
N SER A 24 2.90 -4.36 8.10
CA SER A 24 2.14 -3.23 8.61
C SER A 24 0.81 -3.03 7.88
N ILE A 25 0.81 -3.10 6.55
CA ILE A 25 -0.40 -2.97 5.72
C ILE A 25 -1.37 -4.12 6.02
N LEU A 26 -0.89 -5.37 5.95
CA LEU A 26 -1.74 -6.55 6.07
C LEU A 26 -2.27 -6.75 7.49
N SER A 27 -1.52 -6.40 8.53
CA SER A 27 -1.98 -6.56 9.92
C SER A 27 -3.33 -5.89 10.18
N LYS A 28 -3.58 -4.73 9.54
CA LYS A 28 -4.84 -3.99 9.65
C LYS A 28 -5.94 -4.57 8.77
N LYS A 29 -5.60 -5.02 7.55
CA LYS A 29 -6.58 -5.52 6.57
C LYS A 29 -7.06 -6.93 6.90
N LEU A 30 -6.16 -7.82 7.33
CA LEU A 30 -6.50 -9.17 7.75
C LEU A 30 -7.33 -9.17 9.04
N ALA A 31 -7.07 -8.25 9.96
CA ALA A 31 -7.87 -8.08 11.17
C ALA A 31 -9.33 -7.65 10.90
N ALA A 32 -9.61 -7.12 9.72
CA ALA A 32 -10.97 -6.76 9.31
C ALA A 32 -11.80 -7.97 8.81
N GLY A 33 -11.21 -9.17 8.71
CA GLY A 33 -11.95 -10.39 8.35
C GLY A 33 -12.42 -10.43 6.89
N LEU A 34 -11.62 -9.93 5.96
CA LEU A 34 -11.96 -9.86 4.54
C LEU A 34 -11.92 -11.25 3.87
N GLU A 35 -12.89 -11.55 3.02
CA GLU A 35 -12.85 -12.76 2.17
C GLU A 35 -11.88 -12.61 0.99
N SER A 36 -11.76 -11.39 0.46
CA SER A 36 -10.89 -11.06 -0.66
C SER A 36 -10.37 -9.63 -0.55
N LEU A 37 -9.18 -9.39 -1.10
CA LEU A 37 -8.49 -8.11 -1.04
C LEU A 37 -7.86 -7.79 -2.40
N VAL A 38 -8.07 -6.58 -2.91
CA VAL A 38 -7.33 -6.05 -4.05
C VAL A 38 -6.44 -4.92 -3.56
N MET A 39 -5.14 -5.03 -3.83
CA MET A 39 -4.15 -4.05 -3.41
C MET A 39 -3.72 -3.20 -4.59
N ASP A 40 -3.96 -1.90 -4.47
CA ASP A 40 -3.48 -0.90 -5.41
C ASP A 40 -2.07 -0.44 -5.00
N VAL A 41 -1.07 -0.81 -5.79
CA VAL A 41 0.33 -0.46 -5.57
C VAL A 41 0.75 0.57 -6.60
N LYS A 42 1.06 1.77 -6.12
CA LYS A 42 1.40 2.91 -6.98
C LYS A 42 2.80 2.76 -7.55
N VAL A 43 2.98 3.16 -8.81
CA VAL A 43 4.26 3.22 -9.52
C VAL A 43 4.47 4.61 -10.12
N GLY A 44 5.73 5.07 -10.22
CA GLY A 44 6.05 6.38 -10.80
C GLY A 44 6.55 7.40 -9.77
N SER A 45 6.67 8.66 -10.19
CA SER A 45 7.33 9.72 -9.41
C SER A 45 6.68 10.04 -8.06
N GLY A 46 5.37 9.86 -7.92
CA GLY A 46 4.64 10.04 -6.66
C GLY A 46 4.46 8.75 -5.85
N ALA A 47 5.02 7.63 -6.29
CA ALA A 47 4.86 6.34 -5.63
C ALA A 47 5.63 6.26 -4.31
N PHE A 48 5.20 5.34 -3.46
CA PHE A 48 5.88 5.05 -2.20
C PHE A 48 7.23 4.37 -2.41
N MET A 49 7.33 3.47 -3.39
CA MET A 49 8.58 2.79 -3.72
C MET A 49 9.34 3.59 -4.80
N PRO A 50 10.67 3.67 -4.74
CA PRO A 50 11.46 4.55 -5.60
C PRO A 50 11.57 4.05 -7.05
N THR A 51 11.37 2.75 -7.28
CA THR A 51 11.45 2.15 -8.62
C THR A 51 10.25 1.27 -8.91
N TYR A 52 10.02 1.01 -10.19
CA TYR A 52 8.97 0.10 -10.64
C TYR A 52 9.21 -1.32 -10.10
N GLU A 53 10.44 -1.80 -10.14
CA GLU A 53 10.84 -3.13 -9.67
C GLU A 53 10.56 -3.28 -8.18
N ALA A 54 10.91 -2.27 -7.38
CA ALA A 54 10.66 -2.29 -5.95
C ALA A 54 9.15 -2.24 -5.62
N SER A 55 8.35 -1.55 -6.45
CA SER A 55 6.88 -1.57 -6.36
C SER A 55 6.31 -2.95 -6.69
N GLU A 56 6.85 -3.60 -7.74
CA GLU A 56 6.45 -4.94 -8.13
C GLU A 56 6.82 -5.97 -7.05
N GLU A 57 8.00 -5.87 -6.44
CA GLU A 57 8.40 -6.70 -5.31
C GLU A 57 7.48 -6.53 -4.10
N LEU A 58 7.10 -5.29 -3.79
CA LEU A 58 6.13 -5.01 -2.73
C LEU A 58 4.77 -5.67 -3.03
N ALA A 59 4.27 -5.52 -4.27
CA ALA A 59 3.02 -6.14 -4.70
C ALA A 59 3.07 -7.67 -4.56
N LYS A 60 4.16 -8.31 -5.03
CA LYS A 60 4.39 -9.75 -4.89
C LYS A 60 4.43 -10.19 -3.43
N SER A 61 5.14 -9.45 -2.58
CA SER A 61 5.23 -9.71 -1.13
C SER A 61 3.85 -9.69 -0.46
N ILE A 62 3.07 -8.65 -0.74
CA ILE A 62 1.71 -8.48 -0.19
C ILE A 62 0.79 -9.61 -0.62
N VAL A 63 0.77 -9.94 -1.92
CA VAL A 63 -0.04 -11.04 -2.46
C VAL A 63 0.36 -12.38 -1.85
N ALA A 64 1.66 -12.68 -1.76
CA ALA A 64 2.14 -13.93 -1.20
C ALA A 64 1.74 -14.10 0.27
N VAL A 65 1.99 -13.08 1.10
CA VAL A 65 1.69 -13.13 2.53
C VAL A 65 0.18 -13.18 2.79
N ALA A 66 -0.61 -12.37 2.07
CA ALA A 66 -2.06 -12.33 2.30
C ALA A 66 -2.77 -13.62 1.88
N ASN A 67 -2.39 -14.20 0.73
CA ASN A 67 -2.91 -15.50 0.33
C ASN A 67 -2.45 -16.62 1.27
N GLY A 68 -1.20 -16.56 1.76
CA GLY A 68 -0.70 -17.48 2.79
C GLY A 68 -1.46 -17.38 4.12
N ALA A 69 -2.00 -16.19 4.44
CA ALA A 69 -2.87 -15.97 5.59
C ALA A 69 -4.35 -16.35 5.33
N GLY A 70 -4.69 -16.88 4.15
CA GLY A 70 -6.04 -17.36 3.81
C GLY A 70 -6.97 -16.31 3.21
N THR A 71 -6.50 -15.10 2.93
CA THR A 71 -7.29 -14.06 2.25
C THR A 71 -6.95 -14.01 0.76
N LYS A 72 -7.93 -14.26 -0.11
CA LYS A 72 -7.72 -14.24 -1.57
C LYS A 72 -7.31 -12.84 -2.01
N THR A 73 -6.06 -12.68 -2.41
CA THR A 73 -5.48 -11.36 -2.64
C THR A 73 -4.85 -11.24 -4.01
N THR A 74 -5.14 -10.14 -4.71
CA THR A 74 -4.46 -9.73 -5.94
C THR A 74 -3.92 -8.31 -5.77
N ALA A 75 -2.93 -7.93 -6.59
CA ALA A 75 -2.39 -6.58 -6.62
C ALA A 75 -2.38 -6.03 -8.05
N ILE A 76 -2.62 -4.73 -8.17
CA ILE A 76 -2.60 -4.00 -9.44
C ILE A 76 -1.56 -2.89 -9.30
N LEU A 77 -0.68 -2.77 -10.29
CA LEU A 77 0.26 -1.66 -10.39
C LEU A 77 -0.41 -0.51 -11.15
N THR A 78 -0.52 0.67 -10.53
CA THR A 78 -1.20 1.83 -11.14
C THR A 78 -0.29 3.06 -11.18
N ASP A 79 -0.44 3.85 -12.25
CA ASP A 79 0.37 5.04 -12.49
C ASP A 79 0.12 6.12 -11.43
N MET A 80 1.21 6.73 -10.99
CA MET A 80 1.25 7.89 -10.10
C MET A 80 2.38 8.84 -10.55
N ASN A 81 2.61 8.94 -11.86
CA ASN A 81 3.51 9.96 -12.42
C ASN A 81 2.83 11.34 -12.49
N GLN A 82 1.52 11.39 -12.28
CA GLN A 82 0.69 12.57 -12.20
C GLN A 82 -0.44 12.36 -11.18
N VAL A 83 -1.18 13.43 -10.86
CA VAL A 83 -2.40 13.32 -10.06
C VAL A 83 -3.39 12.42 -10.80
N LEU A 84 -3.98 11.46 -10.09
CA LEU A 84 -4.90 10.49 -10.71
C LEU A 84 -6.25 11.13 -11.08
N ALA A 85 -6.72 12.05 -10.25
CA ALA A 85 -7.91 12.86 -10.48
C ALA A 85 -7.54 14.21 -11.10
N SER A 86 -8.55 14.96 -11.54
CA SER A 86 -8.38 16.32 -12.07
C SER A 86 -8.15 17.36 -10.96
N SER A 87 -8.38 16.97 -9.70
CA SER A 87 -8.20 17.81 -8.51
C SER A 87 -7.34 17.13 -7.45
N ALA A 88 -6.71 17.95 -6.60
CA ALA A 88 -5.95 17.51 -5.43
C ALA A 88 -6.26 18.43 -4.24
N GLY A 89 -6.75 17.86 -3.15
CA GLY A 89 -7.18 18.55 -1.94
C GLY A 89 -8.54 18.07 -1.42
N ASN A 90 -8.82 18.33 -0.15
CA ASN A 90 -9.94 17.69 0.56
C ASN A 90 -11.32 17.91 -0.09
N ALA A 91 -11.79 19.16 -0.16
CA ALA A 91 -13.16 19.45 -0.62
C ALA A 91 -13.32 19.30 -2.14
N VAL A 92 -12.26 19.58 -2.91
CA VAL A 92 -12.29 19.49 -4.37
C VAL A 92 -12.32 18.05 -4.85
N GLU A 93 -11.61 17.13 -4.17
CA GLU A 93 -11.67 15.69 -4.45
C GLU A 93 -13.05 15.09 -4.13
N VAL A 94 -13.66 15.51 -3.00
CA VAL A 94 -15.03 15.08 -2.65
C VAL A 94 -16.02 15.54 -3.72
N ARG A 95 -15.87 16.76 -4.24
CA ARG A 95 -16.74 17.28 -5.32
C ARG A 95 -16.54 16.52 -6.63
N GLU A 96 -15.34 16.06 -6.94
CA GLU A 96 -15.06 15.27 -8.15
C GLU A 96 -15.56 13.82 -8.03
N ALA A 97 -15.70 13.30 -6.81
CA ALA A 97 -16.16 11.92 -6.55
C ALA A 97 -17.69 11.74 -6.59
N VAL A 98 -18.48 12.83 -6.50
CA VAL A 98 -19.96 12.83 -6.53
C VAL A 98 -20.46 13.14 -7.92
#